data_AF-A0A285KE46-F1
#
_entry.id   AF-A0A285KE46-F1
#
_cell.length_a   1.000
_cell.length_b   1.000
_cell.length_c   1.000
_cell.angle_alpha   90.00
_cell.angle_beta   90.00
_cell.angle_gamma   90.00
#
_symmetry.space_group_name_H-M   'P 1'
#
loop_
_entity.id
_entity.type
_entity.pdbx_description
1 polymer ?
#
loop_
_entity_poly.entity_id
_entity_poly.type
_entity_poly.pdbx_seq_one_letter_code
_entity_poly.pdbx_strand_id
1 'polypeptide(L)'
;MTETGWPLIPREVLPAPVPAAKRRPPPRPPGQTSEAGRQLPIFGAGTTEPSPGDLAGLLAGPGRLGRMGGTARVSVVVDAAWRVHVLAAELVSRGLVVNWRPVETTETDKSGEPGTTAQETGDDQPTEAQITEVDDPPEPRPRFEVLTAYSRRLNGLAQAWPEAAAELFLSGPRLRLWVAAAGEPVPGGYALGLDPEKDATEIDAALVRAGLAGRLSEDGRQYLIKGKRRVARLAELVGERPPAAPEDLWPRGAAA
;
A
#
# COMPACT_ATOMS: atom_id res chain seq x y z
N MET A 1 -35.26 -52.26 24.04
CA MET A 1 -35.96 -51.03 23.61
C MET A 1 -36.06 -50.15 24.84
N THR A 2 -35.10 -49.25 25.06
CA THR A 2 -35.07 -48.36 26.23
C THR A 2 -34.92 -46.94 25.70
N GLU A 3 -35.97 -46.16 25.96
CA GLU A 3 -36.17 -44.81 25.49
C GLU A 3 -35.14 -43.82 26.04
N THR A 4 -34.70 -42.96 25.13
CA THR A 4 -34.07 -41.67 25.32
C THR A 4 -34.92 -40.72 26.18
N GLY A 5 -34.33 -40.19 27.25
CA GLY A 5 -34.86 -39.04 27.98
C GLY A 5 -33.72 -38.14 28.44
N TRP A 6 -33.36 -37.14 27.64
CA TRP A 6 -32.47 -36.05 28.07
C TRP A 6 -33.21 -35.17 29.09
N PRO A 7 -32.61 -34.82 30.24
CA PRO A 7 -33.27 -33.92 31.17
C PRO A 7 -33.32 -32.49 30.61
N LEU A 8 -34.54 -31.96 30.49
CA LEU A 8 -34.84 -30.58 30.13
C LEU A 8 -34.27 -29.63 31.19
N ILE A 9 -33.37 -28.73 30.77
CA ILE A 9 -32.94 -27.59 31.60
C ILE A 9 -34.14 -26.65 31.75
N PRO A 10 -34.63 -26.36 32.97
CA PRO A 10 -35.67 -25.35 33.16
C PRO A 10 -35.16 -23.98 32.70
N ARG A 11 -35.91 -23.34 31.80
CA ARG A 11 -35.68 -21.96 31.39
C ARG A 11 -35.98 -21.05 32.58
N GLU A 12 -34.94 -20.78 33.36
CA GLU A 12 -34.95 -19.67 34.31
C GLU A 12 -35.29 -18.38 33.57
N VAL A 13 -36.31 -17.72 34.09
CA VAL A 13 -36.88 -16.47 33.63
C VAL A 13 -35.80 -15.39 33.77
N LEU A 14 -35.26 -14.95 32.62
CA LEU A 14 -34.42 -13.76 32.57
C LEU A 14 -35.23 -12.58 33.15
N PRO A 15 -34.70 -11.82 34.13
CA PRO A 15 -35.37 -10.61 34.58
C PRO A 15 -35.49 -9.62 33.42
N ALA A 16 -36.64 -8.92 33.35
CA ALA A 16 -36.89 -7.95 32.30
C ALA A 16 -35.79 -6.87 32.25
N PRO A 17 -35.38 -6.42 31.04
CA PRO A 17 -34.37 -5.38 30.92
C PRO A 17 -34.85 -4.08 31.57
N VAL A 18 -34.05 -3.55 32.50
CA VAL A 18 -34.29 -2.24 33.12
C VAL A 18 -34.28 -1.18 32.01
N PRO A 19 -35.36 -0.38 31.83
CA PRO A 19 -35.35 0.68 30.82
C PRO A 19 -34.31 1.71 31.21
N ALA A 20 -33.28 1.88 30.37
CA ALA A 20 -32.29 2.93 30.54
C ALA A 20 -32.99 4.29 30.53
N ALA A 21 -32.95 4.99 31.66
CA ALA A 21 -33.44 6.36 31.76
C ALA A 21 -32.71 7.22 30.73
N LYS A 22 -33.46 7.80 29.79
CA LYS A 22 -32.94 8.76 28.80
C LYS A 22 -32.44 9.99 29.56
N ARG A 23 -31.13 10.04 29.84
CA ARG A 23 -30.46 11.26 30.30
C ARG A 23 -30.57 12.29 29.18
N ARG A 24 -31.41 13.31 29.41
CA ARG A 24 -31.53 14.48 28.54
C ARG A 24 -30.21 15.27 28.66
N PRO A 25 -29.48 15.53 27.57
CA PRO A 25 -28.28 16.36 27.64
C PRO A 25 -28.69 17.80 28.00
N PRO A 26 -27.84 18.55 28.73
CA PRO A 26 -28.13 19.94 29.08
C PRO A 26 -28.24 20.82 27.83
N PRO A 27 -29.08 21.87 27.85
CA PRO A 27 -29.22 22.78 26.71
C PRO A 27 -27.90 23.52 26.45
N ARG A 28 -27.44 23.44 25.20
CA ARG A 28 -26.26 24.15 24.70
C ARG A 28 -26.56 25.66 24.63
N PRO A 29 -25.69 26.55 25.12
CA PRO A 29 -25.89 27.99 24.99
C PRO A 29 -25.84 28.41 23.51
N PRO A 30 -26.71 29.35 23.07
CA PRO A 30 -26.69 29.86 21.70
C PRO A 30 -25.51 30.81 21.52
N GLY A 31 -24.67 30.57 20.51
CA GLY A 31 -23.62 31.51 20.11
C GLY A 31 -22.20 30.95 19.91
N GLN A 32 -22.03 29.68 19.57
CA GLN A 32 -20.73 29.19 19.07
C GLN A 32 -20.92 28.52 17.71
N THR A 33 -20.61 29.29 16.67
CA THR A 33 -20.31 28.81 15.33
C THR A 33 -19.17 27.80 15.42
N SER A 34 -19.51 26.51 15.46
CA SER A 34 -18.53 25.42 15.47
C SER A 34 -17.99 25.19 14.06
N GLU A 35 -17.29 26.20 13.54
CA GLU A 35 -16.51 26.13 12.30
C GLU A 35 -15.19 26.90 12.48
N ALA A 36 -14.54 26.69 13.63
CA ALA A 36 -13.16 27.10 13.85
C ALA A 36 -12.64 26.35 15.08
N GLY A 37 -11.66 25.47 14.89
CA GLY A 37 -10.97 24.82 16.00
C GLY A 37 -11.40 23.39 16.29
N ARG A 38 -11.48 22.53 15.28
CA ARG A 38 -11.04 21.14 15.49
C ARG A 38 -9.53 21.21 15.64
N GLN A 39 -9.09 21.53 16.85
CA GLN A 39 -7.68 21.54 17.22
C GLN A 39 -7.12 20.16 16.87
N LEU A 40 -6.34 20.09 15.80
CA LEU A 40 -5.53 18.92 15.49
C LEU A 40 -4.63 18.70 16.70
N PRO A 41 -4.57 17.48 17.27
CA PRO A 41 -3.57 17.15 18.28
C PRO A 41 -2.19 17.34 17.64
N ILE A 42 -1.63 18.52 17.89
CA ILE A 42 -0.33 18.97 17.45
C ILE A 42 0.63 18.61 18.59
N PHE A 43 1.55 17.70 18.28
CA PHE A 43 2.62 17.17 19.14
C PHE A 43 2.27 16.03 20.10
N GLY A 44 2.09 14.84 19.53
CA GLY A 44 2.56 13.59 20.13
C GLY A 44 3.65 12.99 19.24
N ALA A 45 4.92 13.28 19.54
CA ALA A 45 6.03 12.54 18.96
C ALA A 45 6.06 11.16 19.63
N GLY A 46 5.30 10.21 19.07
CA GLY A 46 5.18 8.84 19.56
C GLY A 46 3.99 8.14 18.92
N THR A 47 4.27 7.23 17.99
CA THR A 47 3.36 6.19 17.46
C THR A 47 1.91 6.62 17.27
N THR A 48 1.60 7.28 16.15
CA THR A 48 0.20 7.33 15.67
C THR A 48 -0.28 5.90 15.49
N GLU A 49 -1.36 5.54 16.19
CA GLU A 49 -1.94 4.19 16.12
C GLU A 49 -2.26 3.85 14.65
N PRO A 50 -1.89 2.65 14.16
CA PRO A 50 -2.15 2.26 12.78
C PRO A 50 -3.63 2.41 12.44
N SER A 51 -3.93 3.20 11.42
CA SER A 51 -5.31 3.52 11.05
C SER A 51 -5.62 3.06 9.62
N PRO A 52 -6.89 2.75 9.30
CA PRO A 52 -7.30 2.52 7.91
C PRO A 52 -7.03 3.72 6.98
N GLY A 53 -6.88 4.94 7.52
CA GLY A 53 -6.50 6.13 6.74
C GLY A 53 -5.04 6.13 6.26
N ASP A 54 -4.21 5.23 6.78
CA ASP A 54 -2.82 5.09 6.32
C ASP A 54 -2.72 4.42 4.95
N LEU A 55 -3.77 3.71 4.51
CA LEU A 55 -3.82 3.10 3.18
C LEU A 55 -3.76 4.15 2.05
N ALA A 56 -3.95 5.44 2.37
CA ALA A 56 -3.61 6.53 1.46
C ALA A 56 -2.17 6.46 0.94
N GLY A 57 -1.22 5.92 1.71
CA GLY A 57 0.14 5.67 1.24
C GLY A 57 0.22 4.62 0.12
N LEU A 58 -0.58 3.55 0.21
CA LEU A 58 -0.71 2.59 -0.90
C LEU A 58 -1.37 3.25 -2.12
N LEU A 59 -2.44 4.02 -1.89
CA LEU A 59 -3.16 4.72 -2.96
C LEU A 59 -2.36 5.85 -3.60
N ALA A 60 -1.35 6.40 -2.93
CA ALA A 60 -0.38 7.31 -3.53
C ALA A 60 0.63 6.57 -4.45
N GLY A 61 0.96 5.33 -4.12
CA GLY A 61 1.94 4.49 -4.82
C GLY A 61 1.32 3.50 -5.81
N PRO A 62 1.46 2.17 -5.60
CA PRO A 62 0.96 1.15 -6.53
C PRO A 62 -0.47 0.64 -6.22
N GLY A 63 -1.10 1.10 -5.14
CA GLY A 63 -2.39 0.59 -4.67
C GLY A 63 -3.57 1.12 -5.48
N ARG A 64 -4.60 0.29 -5.63
CA ARG A 64 -5.88 0.60 -6.27
C ARG A 64 -7.02 0.52 -5.27
N LEU A 65 -8.04 1.36 -5.46
CA LEU A 65 -9.23 1.43 -4.63
C LEU A 65 -10.46 0.92 -5.41
N GLY A 66 -11.10 -0.13 -4.92
CA GLY A 66 -12.37 -0.64 -5.41
C GLY A 66 -13.53 -0.25 -4.49
N ARG A 67 -14.68 0.12 -5.07
CA ARG A 67 -15.91 0.48 -4.35
C ARG A 67 -17.04 -0.48 -4.74
N MET A 68 -17.81 -0.95 -3.77
CA MET A 68 -18.96 -1.82 -4.02
C MET A 68 -19.98 -1.71 -2.89
N GLY A 69 -21.25 -1.43 -3.20
CA GLY A 69 -22.36 -1.52 -2.23
C GLY A 69 -22.14 -0.71 -0.94
N GLY A 70 -21.53 0.47 -1.02
CA GLY A 70 -21.21 1.29 0.16
C GLY A 70 -20.08 0.74 1.04
N THR A 71 -19.26 -0.15 0.48
CA THR A 71 -18.01 -0.64 1.07
C THR A 71 -16.86 -0.36 0.11
N ALA A 72 -15.63 -0.40 0.62
CA ALA A 72 -14.44 -0.26 -0.20
C ALA A 72 -13.41 -1.35 0.11
N ARG A 73 -12.52 -1.57 -0.84
CA ARG A 73 -11.36 -2.46 -0.77
C ARG A 73 -10.18 -1.74 -1.38
N VAL A 74 -9.01 -1.89 -0.77
CA VAL A 74 -7.72 -1.57 -1.38
C VAL A 74 -7.05 -2.87 -1.84
N SER A 75 -6.48 -2.86 -3.04
CA SER A 75 -5.62 -3.92 -3.57
C SER A 75 -4.29 -3.36 -4.07
N VAL A 76 -3.27 -4.20 -4.11
CA VAL A 76 -1.94 -3.88 -4.62
C VAL A 76 -1.30 -5.14 -5.19
N VAL A 77 -0.60 -5.01 -6.31
CA VAL A 77 0.22 -6.09 -6.87
C VAL A 77 1.66 -5.89 -6.43
N VAL A 78 2.28 -6.95 -5.92
CA VAL A 78 3.66 -6.97 -5.43
C VAL A 78 4.46 -8.08 -6.09
N ASP A 79 5.77 -7.93 -6.18
CA ASP A 79 6.69 -8.79 -6.93
C ASP A 79 7.48 -9.79 -6.07
N ALA A 80 7.20 -9.82 -4.75
CA ALA A 80 7.90 -10.70 -3.83
C ALA A 80 7.01 -11.14 -2.66
N ALA A 81 7.17 -12.39 -2.25
CA ALA A 81 6.40 -12.98 -1.16
C ALA A 81 6.63 -12.27 0.19
N TRP A 82 7.82 -11.73 0.44
CA TRP A 82 8.09 -10.98 1.67
C TRP A 82 7.19 -9.73 1.80
N ARG A 83 6.89 -9.06 0.67
CA ARG A 83 5.99 -7.90 0.64
C ARG A 83 4.58 -8.30 1.03
N VAL A 84 4.11 -9.49 0.59
CA VAL A 84 2.82 -10.05 1.00
C VAL A 84 2.75 -10.18 2.51
N HIS A 85 3.77 -10.76 3.14
CA HIS A 85 3.80 -10.95 4.60
C HIS A 85 3.82 -9.63 5.37
N VAL A 86 4.63 -8.66 4.92
CA VAL A 86 4.68 -7.32 5.53
C VAL A 86 3.31 -6.61 5.39
N LEU A 87 2.76 -6.57 4.18
CA LEU A 87 1.47 -5.91 3.93
C LEU A 87 0.34 -6.59 4.68
N ALA A 88 0.32 -7.92 4.75
CA ALA A 88 -0.67 -8.65 5.53
C ALA A 88 -0.60 -8.28 7.02
N ALA A 89 0.60 -8.28 7.61
CA ALA A 89 0.79 -7.88 9.01
C ALA A 89 0.36 -6.42 9.27
N GLU A 90 0.72 -5.50 8.37
CA GLU A 90 0.38 -4.08 8.47
C GLU A 90 -1.12 -3.81 8.28
N LEU A 91 -1.80 -4.54 7.40
CA LEU A 91 -3.24 -4.39 7.20
C LEU A 91 -4.04 -5.02 8.36
N VAL A 92 -3.58 -6.17 8.88
CA VAL A 92 -4.17 -6.82 10.05
C VAL A 92 -4.00 -5.96 11.31
N SER A 93 -2.85 -5.30 11.51
CA SER A 93 -2.64 -4.39 12.64
C SER A 93 -3.59 -3.19 12.65
N ARG A 94 -4.15 -2.84 11.49
CA ARG A 94 -5.20 -1.81 11.32
C ARG A 94 -6.62 -2.37 11.49
N GLY A 95 -6.74 -3.66 11.79
CA GLY A 95 -8.00 -4.40 11.93
C GLY A 95 -8.75 -4.56 10.61
N LEU A 96 -8.01 -4.78 9.52
CA LEU A 96 -8.57 -5.14 8.22
C LEU A 96 -8.37 -6.63 7.96
N VAL A 97 -9.37 -7.27 7.35
CA VAL A 97 -9.24 -8.65 6.85
C VAL A 97 -8.49 -8.60 5.52
N VAL A 98 -7.50 -9.47 5.35
CA VAL A 98 -6.60 -9.51 4.19
C VAL A 98 -6.72 -10.85 3.49
N ASN A 99 -6.68 -10.82 2.17
CA ASN A 99 -6.49 -11.99 1.32
C ASN A 99 -5.35 -11.70 0.32
N TRP A 100 -4.74 -12.75 -0.22
CA TRP A 100 -3.75 -12.62 -1.28
C TRP A 100 -3.87 -13.78 -2.27
N ARG A 101 -3.42 -13.56 -3.51
CA ARG A 101 -3.39 -14.58 -4.56
C ARG A 101 -2.21 -14.37 -5.51
N PRO A 102 -1.63 -15.42 -6.10
CA PRO A 102 -0.69 -15.26 -7.21
C PRO A 102 -1.41 -14.61 -8.42
N VAL A 103 -0.66 -13.83 -9.19
CA VAL A 103 -1.10 -13.23 -10.45
C VAL A 103 -0.28 -13.86 -11.56
N GLU A 104 -0.95 -14.55 -12.46
CA GLU A 104 -0.32 -15.08 -13.67
C GLU A 104 0.03 -13.90 -14.58
N THR A 105 1.31 -13.73 -14.90
CA THR A 105 1.76 -12.74 -15.88
C THR A 105 1.40 -13.28 -17.25
N THR A 106 0.23 -12.93 -17.80
CA THR A 106 0.02 -13.07 -19.23
C THR A 106 0.99 -12.12 -19.93
N GLU A 107 1.76 -12.64 -20.88
CA GLU A 107 2.81 -11.97 -21.67
C GLU A 107 2.28 -10.83 -22.56
N THR A 108 1.47 -9.91 -22.04
CA THR A 108 0.79 -8.85 -22.81
C THR A 108 1.71 -7.64 -23.09
N ASP A 109 2.99 -7.70 -22.74
CA ASP A 109 3.97 -6.61 -23.01
C ASP A 109 4.82 -6.85 -24.28
N LYS A 110 4.47 -7.83 -25.12
CA LYS A 110 5.02 -7.99 -26.48
C LYS A 110 4.09 -7.47 -27.57
N SER A 111 3.46 -6.30 -27.36
CA SER A 111 2.69 -5.62 -28.42
C SER A 111 3.44 -4.36 -28.86
N GLY A 112 4.57 -4.58 -29.54
CA GLY A 112 5.42 -3.53 -30.09
C GLY A 112 6.25 -4.01 -31.27
N GLU A 113 5.78 -5.00 -32.04
CA GLU A 113 6.32 -5.29 -33.37
C GLU A 113 5.17 -5.51 -34.36
N PRO A 114 4.99 -4.60 -35.32
CA PRO A 114 4.57 -4.95 -36.66
C PRO A 114 5.84 -5.12 -37.51
N GLY A 115 6.06 -6.34 -37.98
CA GLY A 115 7.21 -6.70 -38.78
C GLY A 115 7.17 -6.24 -40.25
N THR A 116 8.32 -6.53 -40.89
CA THR A 116 8.58 -6.69 -42.33
C THR A 116 8.73 -5.39 -43.14
N THR A 117 9.75 -5.17 -43.98
CA THR A 117 10.39 -6.07 -44.96
C THR A 117 11.71 -5.47 -45.46
N ALA A 118 12.74 -6.29 -45.69
CA ALA A 118 13.72 -6.20 -46.80
C ALA A 118 14.69 -7.39 -46.65
N GLN A 119 14.46 -8.52 -47.32
CA GLN A 119 14.84 -8.84 -48.71
C GLN A 119 16.34 -9.18 -48.86
N GLU A 120 16.57 -10.42 -49.26
CA GLU A 120 17.81 -11.17 -49.42
C GLU A 120 18.86 -10.48 -50.31
N THR A 121 20.15 -10.67 -49.99
CA THR A 121 21.19 -11.11 -50.97
C THR A 121 22.54 -11.42 -50.31
N GLY A 122 23.12 -12.58 -50.63
CA GLY A 122 24.56 -12.68 -50.97
C GLY A 122 25.55 -13.24 -49.94
N ASP A 123 26.11 -14.40 -50.29
CA ASP A 123 27.48 -14.92 -50.10
C ASP A 123 28.01 -15.43 -48.73
N ASP A 124 28.05 -16.76 -48.64
CA ASP A 124 29.22 -17.64 -48.45
C ASP A 124 30.41 -17.17 -47.57
N GLN A 125 30.46 -17.61 -46.30
CA GLN A 125 31.68 -18.10 -45.62
C GLN A 125 31.35 -18.81 -44.28
N PRO A 126 31.94 -19.98 -43.95
CA PRO A 126 31.73 -20.60 -42.63
C PRO A 126 32.54 -19.83 -41.58
N THR A 127 31.87 -18.93 -40.86
CA THR A 127 32.44 -18.26 -39.68
C THR A 127 32.19 -19.14 -38.46
N GLU A 128 33.30 -19.48 -37.81
CA GLU A 128 33.46 -20.10 -36.50
C GLU A 128 32.36 -19.66 -35.52
N ALA A 129 31.53 -20.61 -35.10
CA ALA A 129 30.44 -20.38 -34.16
C ALA A 129 31.02 -20.01 -32.79
N GLN A 130 31.19 -18.71 -32.55
CA GLN A 130 31.27 -18.18 -31.21
C GLN A 130 29.92 -18.49 -30.55
N ILE A 131 29.96 -19.34 -29.53
CA ILE A 131 28.82 -19.62 -28.67
C ILE A 131 28.58 -18.32 -27.89
N THR A 132 27.74 -17.44 -28.43
CA THR A 132 27.16 -16.35 -27.66
C THR A 132 26.36 -17.02 -26.55
N GLU A 133 26.84 -16.87 -25.32
CA GLU A 133 26.13 -17.23 -24.11
C GLU A 133 24.73 -16.60 -24.22
N VAL A 134 23.74 -17.44 -24.47
CA VAL A 134 22.33 -17.03 -24.51
C VAL A 134 22.00 -16.74 -23.05
N ASP A 135 22.04 -15.47 -22.70
CA ASP A 135 21.56 -14.95 -21.43
C ASP A 135 20.12 -15.43 -21.28
N ASP A 136 19.91 -16.39 -20.37
CA ASP A 136 18.60 -17.00 -20.12
C ASP A 136 17.63 -15.85 -19.81
N PRO A 137 16.51 -15.70 -20.55
CA PRO A 137 15.60 -14.58 -20.30
C PRO A 137 15.20 -14.61 -18.83
N PRO A 138 15.31 -13.48 -18.10
CA PRO A 138 15.09 -13.48 -16.66
C PRO A 138 13.71 -14.06 -16.37
N GLU A 139 13.68 -15.13 -15.57
CA GLU A 139 12.41 -15.79 -15.22
C GLU A 139 11.40 -14.72 -14.74
N PRO A 140 10.14 -14.78 -15.21
CA PRO A 140 9.16 -13.77 -14.87
C PRO A 140 9.00 -13.73 -13.34
N ARG A 141 9.32 -12.57 -12.75
CA ARG A 141 9.22 -12.40 -11.30
C ARG A 141 7.80 -12.74 -10.84
N PRO A 142 7.65 -13.61 -9.83
CA PRO A 142 6.33 -14.01 -9.37
C PRO A 142 5.58 -12.79 -8.83
N ARG A 143 4.35 -12.58 -9.30
CA ARG A 143 3.50 -11.47 -8.84
C ARG A 143 2.39 -11.99 -7.94
N PHE A 144 2.06 -11.19 -6.93
CA PHE A 144 1.02 -11.49 -5.96
C PHE A 144 0.09 -10.28 -5.82
N GLU A 145 -1.21 -10.50 -5.86
CA GLU A 145 -2.18 -9.48 -5.49
C GLU A 145 -2.47 -9.62 -3.99
N VAL A 146 -2.25 -8.55 -3.23
CA VAL A 146 -2.69 -8.41 -1.84
C VAL A 146 -3.90 -7.50 -1.81
N LEU A 147 -4.94 -7.91 -1.10
CA LEU A 147 -6.21 -7.22 -1.07
C LEU A 147 -6.83 -7.25 0.33
N THR A 148 -7.49 -6.16 0.68
CA THR A 148 -8.40 -6.15 1.82
C THR A 148 -9.74 -6.78 1.44
N ALA A 149 -10.46 -7.36 2.40
CA ALA A 149 -11.89 -7.63 2.23
C ALA A 149 -12.64 -6.30 2.09
N TYR A 150 -13.77 -6.32 1.37
CA TYR A 150 -14.67 -5.16 1.32
C TYR A 150 -15.11 -4.77 2.73
N SER A 151 -14.86 -3.51 3.10
CA SER A 151 -15.09 -3.02 4.47
C SER A 151 -15.63 -1.60 4.48
N ARG A 152 -16.58 -1.34 5.39
CA ARG A 152 -17.08 0.02 5.67
C ARG A 152 -16.05 0.90 6.36
N ARG A 153 -15.03 0.31 7.01
CA ARG A 153 -13.95 1.06 7.67
C ARG A 153 -13.11 1.87 6.67
N LEU A 154 -13.12 1.46 5.40
CA LEU A 154 -12.43 2.14 4.31
C LEU A 154 -13.29 3.23 3.63
N ASN A 155 -14.55 3.42 4.05
CA ASN A 155 -15.44 4.38 3.38
C ASN A 155 -14.94 5.83 3.48
N GLY A 156 -14.38 6.23 4.63
CA GLY A 156 -13.82 7.59 4.77
C GLY A 156 -12.71 7.85 3.76
N LEU A 157 -11.79 6.90 3.62
CA LEU A 157 -10.74 6.96 2.60
C LEU A 157 -11.34 6.92 1.18
N ALA A 158 -12.33 6.05 0.96
CA ALA A 158 -12.90 5.86 -0.35
C ALA A 158 -13.78 7.02 -0.84
N GLN A 159 -14.32 7.84 0.05
CA GLN A 159 -15.06 9.05 -0.34
C GLN A 159 -14.12 10.23 -0.59
N ALA A 160 -12.95 10.24 0.05
CA ALA A 160 -11.98 11.32 -0.09
C ALA A 160 -11.05 11.17 -1.31
N TRP A 161 -10.93 9.96 -1.86
CA TRP A 161 -10.02 9.67 -2.97
C TRP A 161 -10.72 9.77 -4.33
N PRO A 162 -10.13 10.34 -5.40
CA PRO A 162 -8.74 10.80 -5.53
C PRO A 162 -8.47 12.23 -5.05
N GLU A 163 -9.47 13.05 -4.76
CA GLU A 163 -9.32 14.49 -4.51
C GLU A 163 -8.37 14.79 -3.32
N ALA A 164 -8.32 13.92 -2.31
CA ALA A 164 -7.41 14.05 -1.17
C ALA A 164 -5.93 13.79 -1.50
N ALA A 165 -5.58 13.37 -2.71
CA ALA A 165 -4.19 13.18 -3.14
C ALA A 165 -3.43 14.52 -3.18
N ALA A 166 -4.09 15.62 -3.60
CA ALA A 166 -3.50 16.96 -3.67
C ALA A 166 -2.94 17.44 -2.31
N GLU A 167 -3.68 17.17 -1.24
CA GLU A 167 -3.35 17.57 0.14
C GLU A 167 -2.72 16.43 0.95
N LEU A 168 -2.23 15.39 0.27
CA LEU A 168 -1.70 14.22 0.94
C LEU A 168 -0.51 14.60 1.83
N PHE A 169 -0.65 14.28 3.12
CA PHE A 169 0.44 14.29 4.09
C PHE A 169 1.03 12.87 4.21
N LEU A 170 2.30 12.69 3.86
CA LEU A 170 2.99 11.41 3.94
C LEU A 170 3.54 11.18 5.35
N SER A 171 2.69 10.65 6.22
CA SER A 171 3.08 10.19 7.55
C SER A 171 3.96 8.92 7.49
N GLY A 172 4.66 8.63 8.57
CA GLY A 172 5.45 7.39 8.69
C GLY A 172 4.68 6.12 8.37
N PRO A 173 3.48 5.89 8.96
CA PRO A 173 2.63 4.75 8.62
C PRO A 173 2.21 4.67 7.14
N ARG A 174 1.98 5.81 6.48
CA ARG A 174 1.66 5.87 5.04
C ARG A 174 2.86 5.49 4.19
N LEU A 175 4.03 6.07 4.48
CA LEU A 175 5.28 5.77 3.79
C LEU A 175 5.71 4.31 4.00
N ARG A 176 5.50 3.78 5.21
CA ARG A 176 5.80 2.38 5.54
C ARG A 176 5.03 1.40 4.66
N LEU A 177 3.72 1.62 4.48
CA LEU A 177 2.90 0.80 3.58
C LEU A 177 3.39 0.90 2.13
N TRP A 178 3.75 2.11 1.68
CA TRP A 178 4.26 2.32 0.34
C TRP A 178 5.60 1.62 0.11
N VAL A 179 6.56 1.77 1.03
CA VAL A 179 7.86 1.08 0.99
C VAL A 179 7.68 -0.44 1.00
N ALA A 180 6.78 -0.97 1.84
CA ALA A 180 6.46 -2.39 1.84
C ALA A 180 5.91 -2.87 0.49
N ALA A 181 5.09 -2.07 -0.18
CA ALA A 181 4.50 -2.44 -1.45
C ALA A 181 5.44 -2.30 -2.65
N ALA A 182 6.21 -1.21 -2.73
CA ALA A 182 7.00 -0.89 -3.92
C ALA A 182 8.30 -0.10 -3.63
N GLY A 183 8.86 -0.21 -2.43
CA GLY A 183 10.19 0.32 -2.13
C GLY A 183 11.32 -0.57 -2.65
N GLU A 184 12.32 0.00 -3.30
CA GLU A 184 13.48 -0.73 -3.83
C GLU A 184 14.77 0.08 -3.61
N PRO A 185 15.85 -0.52 -3.07
CA PRO A 185 17.15 0.15 -3.00
C PRO A 185 17.72 0.35 -4.41
N VAL A 186 18.24 1.55 -4.68
CA VAL A 186 18.90 1.85 -5.95
C VAL A 186 20.30 2.41 -5.70
N PRO A 187 21.23 2.33 -6.66
CA PRO A 187 22.56 2.90 -6.51
C PRO A 187 22.50 4.38 -6.06
N GLY A 188 23.00 4.65 -4.85
CA GLY A 188 23.04 5.99 -4.25
C GLY A 188 21.70 6.53 -3.72
N GLY A 189 20.67 5.69 -3.57
CA GLY A 189 19.35 6.14 -3.16
C GLY A 189 18.35 5.04 -2.84
N TYR A 190 17.08 5.40 -2.90
CA TYR A 190 15.94 4.51 -2.73
C TYR A 190 14.84 4.90 -3.72
N ALA A 191 14.20 3.93 -4.36
CA ALA A 191 13.11 4.13 -5.28
C ALA A 191 11.77 3.78 -4.62
N LEU A 192 10.74 4.56 -4.91
CA LEU A 192 9.35 4.24 -4.59
C LEU A 192 8.59 4.01 -5.89
N GLY A 193 8.04 2.82 -6.08
CA GLY A 193 7.22 2.50 -7.23
C GLY A 193 5.90 3.27 -7.22
N LEU A 194 5.51 3.72 -8.41
CA LEU A 194 4.34 4.54 -8.70
C LEU A 194 3.50 3.87 -9.78
N ASP A 195 2.19 4.09 -9.70
CA ASP A 195 1.30 3.81 -10.81
C ASP A 195 1.37 5.00 -11.79
N PRO A 196 1.78 4.81 -13.05
CA PRO A 196 1.89 5.90 -14.04
C PRO A 196 0.53 6.56 -14.36
N GLU A 197 -0.59 5.94 -13.97
CA GLU A 197 -1.92 6.55 -14.08
C GLU A 197 -2.17 7.67 -13.06
N LYS A 198 -1.28 7.87 -12.07
CA LYS A 198 -1.43 8.86 -10.99
C LYS A 198 -0.75 10.18 -11.34
N ASP A 199 -1.29 11.29 -10.81
CA ASP A 199 -0.67 12.60 -10.98
C ASP A 199 0.65 12.68 -10.20
N ALA A 200 1.75 12.58 -10.93
CA ALA A 200 3.09 12.63 -10.35
C ALA A 200 3.41 13.99 -9.70
N THR A 201 2.73 15.08 -10.09
CA THR A 201 2.98 16.43 -9.56
C THR A 201 2.53 16.55 -8.12
N GLU A 202 1.33 16.05 -7.82
CA GLU A 202 0.78 16.06 -6.45
C GLU A 202 1.62 15.17 -5.52
N ILE A 203 2.04 14.02 -6.05
CA ILE A 203 2.86 13.06 -5.33
C ILE A 203 4.27 13.60 -5.06
N ASP A 204 4.90 14.23 -6.06
CA ASP A 204 6.19 14.91 -5.88
C ASP A 204 6.07 16.00 -4.81
N ALA A 205 5.04 16.85 -4.88
CA ALA A 205 4.81 17.90 -3.88
C ALA A 205 4.64 17.31 -2.47
N ALA A 206 3.93 16.19 -2.31
CA ALA A 206 3.78 15.50 -1.03
C ALA A 206 5.12 14.94 -0.49
N LEU A 207 5.94 14.34 -1.36
CA LEU A 207 7.27 13.82 -0.99
C LEU A 207 8.25 14.95 -0.66
N VAL A 208 8.22 16.06 -1.40
CA VAL A 208 9.01 17.27 -1.11
C VAL A 208 8.65 17.83 0.26
N ARG A 209 7.35 17.95 0.58
CA ARG A 209 6.88 18.38 1.91
C ARG A 209 7.32 17.44 3.03
N ALA A 210 7.47 16.14 2.76
CA ALA A 210 7.99 15.15 3.70
C ALA A 210 9.54 15.19 3.84
N GLY A 211 10.24 16.01 3.05
CA GLY A 211 11.70 16.10 3.03
C GLY A 211 12.38 15.05 2.15
N LEU A 212 11.63 14.40 1.26
CA LEU A 212 12.05 13.26 0.43
C LEU A 212 12.19 13.61 -1.04
N ALA A 213 12.49 14.88 -1.36
CA ALA A 213 12.65 15.36 -2.74
C ALA A 213 13.57 14.45 -3.58
N GLY A 214 13.07 14.07 -4.75
CA GLY A 214 13.70 13.11 -5.65
C GLY A 214 13.51 13.47 -7.12
N ARG A 215 13.53 12.45 -7.98
CA ARG A 215 13.24 12.59 -9.41
C ARG A 215 12.30 11.49 -9.85
N LEU A 216 11.33 11.81 -10.68
CA LEU A 216 10.53 10.80 -11.37
C LEU A 216 11.37 10.13 -12.48
N SER A 217 11.23 8.82 -12.64
CA SER A 217 11.73 8.07 -13.78
C SER A 217 11.03 8.52 -15.07
N GLU A 218 11.67 8.34 -16.22
CA GLU A 218 11.13 8.73 -17.53
C GLU A 218 9.82 7.99 -17.86
N ASP A 219 9.67 6.76 -17.38
CA ASP A 219 8.47 5.93 -17.52
C ASP A 219 7.36 6.27 -16.53
N GLY A 220 7.60 7.19 -15.58
CA GLY A 220 6.65 7.57 -14.53
C GLY A 220 6.41 6.49 -13.46
N ARG A 221 7.12 5.36 -13.49
CA ARG A 221 6.85 4.20 -12.62
C ARG A 221 7.65 4.22 -11.32
N GLN A 222 8.64 5.08 -11.19
CA GLN A 222 9.51 5.13 -10.02
C GLN A 222 9.83 6.58 -9.61
N TYR A 223 9.82 6.83 -8.30
CA TYR A 223 10.31 8.06 -7.69
C TYR A 223 11.64 7.81 -6.99
N LEU A 224 12.72 8.42 -7.50
CA LEU A 224 14.09 8.19 -7.07
C LEU A 224 14.53 9.20 -6.02
N ILE A 225 14.67 8.74 -4.78
CA ILE A 225 15.17 9.50 -3.64
C ILE A 225 16.68 9.28 -3.54
N LYS A 226 17.47 10.23 -4.04
CA LYS A 226 18.94 10.18 -3.96
C LYS A 226 19.48 10.95 -2.76
N GLY A 227 20.62 10.48 -2.25
CA GLY A 227 21.41 11.17 -1.22
C GLY A 227 21.18 10.66 0.19
N LYS A 228 22.28 10.50 0.93
CA LYS A 228 22.31 9.84 2.26
C LYS A 228 21.35 10.47 3.27
N ARG A 229 21.27 11.81 3.33
CA ARG A 229 20.37 12.51 4.27
C ARG A 229 18.88 12.23 4.01
N ARG A 230 18.48 12.12 2.75
CA ARG A 230 17.07 11.86 2.38
C ARG A 230 16.71 10.39 2.60
N VAL A 231 17.61 9.47 2.28
CA VAL A 231 17.43 8.04 2.59
C VAL A 231 17.37 7.82 4.10
N ALA A 232 18.24 8.49 4.88
CA ALA A 232 18.18 8.43 6.33
C ALA A 232 16.84 8.98 6.87
N ARG A 233 16.37 10.10 6.30
CA ARG A 233 15.04 10.65 6.64
C ARG A 233 13.90 9.69 6.30
N LEU A 234 13.97 9.01 5.15
CA LEU A 234 12.98 8.00 4.76
C LEU A 234 12.97 6.86 5.79
N ALA A 235 14.14 6.37 6.18
CA ALA A 235 14.26 5.31 7.18
C ALA A 235 13.72 5.75 8.56
N GLU A 236 14.00 6.98 9.00
CA GLU A 236 13.41 7.55 10.22
C GLU A 236 11.88 7.58 10.16
N LEU A 237 11.31 8.00 9.03
CA LEU A 237 9.85 8.09 8.86
C LEU A 237 9.19 6.71 8.82
N VAL A 238 9.78 5.77 8.08
CA VAL A 238 9.26 4.42 7.89
C VAL A 238 9.40 3.56 9.15
N GLY A 239 10.42 3.85 9.96
CA GLY A 239 10.71 3.16 11.21
C GLY A 239 11.31 1.77 11.01
N GLU A 240 11.32 1.01 12.11
CA GLU A 240 11.97 -0.30 12.22
C GLU A 240 11.57 -1.29 11.11
N ARG A 241 12.57 -2.02 10.60
CA ARG A 241 12.37 -3.02 9.55
C ARG A 241 11.41 -4.11 10.04
N PRO A 242 10.31 -4.41 9.34
CA PRO A 242 9.48 -5.55 9.68
C PRO A 242 10.26 -6.86 9.50
N PRO A 243 10.09 -7.87 10.38
CA PRO A 243 10.90 -9.10 10.37
C PRO A 243 10.94 -9.83 9.03
N ALA A 244 9.83 -9.82 8.29
CA ALA A 244 9.71 -10.48 7.00
C ALA A 244 10.46 -9.78 5.87
N ALA A 245 10.75 -8.48 5.97
CA ALA A 245 11.42 -7.73 4.92
C ALA A 245 12.93 -8.06 4.90
N PRO A 246 13.54 -8.39 3.76
CA PRO A 246 14.98 -8.56 3.66
C PRO A 246 15.74 -7.31 4.09
N GLU A 247 16.93 -7.55 4.61
CA GLU A 247 17.73 -6.55 5.30
C GLU A 247 18.27 -5.45 4.38
N ASP A 248 18.55 -5.81 3.15
CA ASP A 248 19.07 -5.01 2.04
C ASP A 248 17.96 -4.24 1.31
N LEU A 249 16.70 -4.71 1.37
CA LEU A 249 15.58 -4.12 0.62
C LEU A 249 14.80 -3.04 1.40
N TRP A 250 14.97 -2.97 2.72
CA TRP A 250 14.31 -1.95 3.55
C TRP A 250 15.19 -0.69 3.71
N PRO A 251 14.62 0.54 3.69
CA PRO A 251 15.42 1.74 3.84
C PRO A 251 16.09 1.77 5.22
N ARG A 252 17.41 1.96 5.23
CA ARG A 252 18.20 2.06 6.46
C ARG A 252 18.60 3.51 6.72
N GLY A 253 18.57 3.87 8.01
CA GLY A 253 19.19 5.10 8.48
C GLY A 253 20.71 4.99 8.30
N ALA A 254 21.39 6.14 8.19
CA ALA A 254 22.84 6.15 8.34
C ALA A 254 23.20 5.97 9.83
N ALA A 255 23.05 4.75 10.34
CA ALA A 255 23.54 4.17 11.62
C ALA A 255 22.88 2.78 11.72
N ALA A 256 23.54 1.65 11.93
CA ALA A 256 24.89 1.33 12.38
C ALA A 256 25.42 0.10 11.62
#